data_AF-A0A5Q4EDR2-F1
#
_entry.id   AF-A0A5Q4EDR2-F1
#
_cell.length_a   1.000
_cell.length_b   1.000
_cell.length_c   1.000
_cell.angle_alpha   90.00
_cell.angle_beta   90.00
_cell.angle_gamma   90.00
#
_symmetry.space_group_name_H-M   'P 1'
#
loop_
_entity.id
_entity.type
_entity.pdbx_description
1 polymer ?
#
loop_
_entity_poly.entity_id
_entity_poly.type
_entity_poly.pdbx_seq_one_letter_code
_entity_poly.pdbx_strand_id
1 'polypeptide(L)'
;MKIKNLIAFALILFGLKSYSCTSFILRTHDNIYLGKTMDYNTGRGFVFVNQRHDSKVGFSIPPEKPSQWVSKYGSITFNVYGKDLPNSGMNEKGLVVESLWLDETLYPEPDSRDALPELAWIQYMLDNCATIDEVIEANNR
;
A
#
# COMPACT_ATOMS: atom_id res chain seq x y z
N MET A 1 -46.69 2.03 15.26
CA MET A 1 -45.33 1.42 15.28
C MET A 1 -44.71 1.73 16.64
N LYS A 2 -44.30 0.73 17.43
CA LYS A 2 -43.80 0.96 18.81
C LYS A 2 -42.51 1.81 18.76
N ILE A 3 -42.31 2.72 19.72
CA ILE A 3 -41.10 3.59 19.81
C ILE A 3 -39.79 2.79 19.69
N LYS A 4 -39.74 1.57 20.24
CA LYS A 4 -38.59 0.66 20.11
C LYS A 4 -38.28 0.28 18.66
N ASN A 5 -39.31 0.12 17.82
CA ASN A 5 -39.15 -0.19 16.40
C ASN A 5 -38.70 1.04 15.60
N LEU A 6 -39.06 2.26 16.04
CA LEU A 6 -38.56 3.51 15.45
C LEU A 6 -37.07 3.73 15.75
N ILE A 7 -36.64 3.44 16.99
CA ILE A 7 -35.23 3.57 17.41
C ILE A 7 -34.35 2.55 16.68
N ALA A 8 -34.79 1.30 16.57
CA ALA A 8 -34.06 0.27 15.81
C ALA A 8 -33.93 0.63 14.32
N PHE A 9 -34.98 1.20 13.72
CA PHE A 9 -34.95 1.63 12.32
C PHE A 9 -34.06 2.86 12.11
N ALA A 10 -34.04 3.80 13.07
CA ALA A 10 -33.15 4.96 13.04
C ALA A 10 -31.67 4.56 13.18
N LEU A 11 -31.34 3.56 14.01
CA LEU A 11 -29.98 3.04 14.17
C LEU A 11 -29.44 2.36 12.91
N ILE A 12 -30.31 1.73 12.11
CA ILE A 12 -29.92 1.12 10.82
C ILE A 12 -29.64 2.21 9.76
N LEU A 13 -30.30 3.37 9.85
CA LEU A 13 -30.11 4.50 8.93
C LEU A 13 -28.88 5.37 9.26
N PHE A 14 -28.34 5.26 10.48
CA PHE A 14 -27.02 5.78 10.82
C PHE A 14 -25.93 4.80 10.33
N GLY A 15 -25.83 4.64 9.00
CA GLY A 15 -24.68 3.99 8.40
C GLY A 15 -23.43 4.81 8.69
N LEU A 16 -22.57 4.31 9.57
CA LEU A 16 -21.23 4.86 9.75
C LEU A 16 -20.54 4.79 8.38
N LYS A 17 -20.14 5.94 7.83
CA LYS A 17 -19.22 5.97 6.68
C LYS A 17 -17.90 5.37 7.15
N SER A 18 -17.65 4.12 6.76
CA SER A 18 -16.36 3.48 6.91
C SER A 18 -15.56 3.68 5.63
N TYR A 19 -14.30 4.10 5.76
CA TYR A 19 -13.35 4.15 4.66
C TYR A 19 -12.59 2.83 4.63
N SER A 20 -13.21 1.79 4.06
CA SER A 20 -12.66 0.43 4.07
C SER A 20 -12.08 0.08 2.71
N CYS A 21 -10.76 0.10 2.60
CA CYS A 21 -10.11 -0.51 1.43
C CYS A 21 -10.32 -2.04 1.47
N THR A 22 -10.59 -2.66 0.33
CA THR A 22 -10.75 -4.11 0.20
C THR A 22 -9.82 -4.64 -0.88
N SER A 23 -9.17 -5.78 -0.67
CA SER A 23 -8.45 -6.51 -1.71
C SER A 23 -8.92 -7.96 -1.80
N PHE A 24 -8.87 -8.53 -3.00
CA PHE A 24 -9.17 -9.95 -3.21
C PHE A 24 -8.32 -10.53 -4.33
N ILE A 25 -8.19 -11.86 -4.32
CA ILE A 25 -7.54 -12.62 -5.38
C ILE A 25 -8.58 -13.55 -5.99
N LEU A 26 -8.77 -13.46 -7.30
CA LEU A 26 -9.54 -14.41 -8.08
C LEU A 26 -8.58 -15.32 -8.86
N ARG A 27 -8.68 -16.63 -8.62
CA ARG A 27 -7.88 -17.62 -9.33
C ARG A 27 -8.75 -18.39 -10.32
N THR A 28 -8.26 -18.47 -11.55
CA THR A 28 -8.83 -19.32 -12.61
C THR A 28 -7.84 -20.47 -12.91
N HIS A 29 -8.15 -21.32 -13.89
CA HIS A 29 -7.24 -22.41 -14.27
C HIS A 29 -5.88 -21.88 -14.75
N ASP A 30 -5.90 -20.83 -15.59
CA ASP A 30 -4.69 -20.34 -16.27
C ASP A 30 -4.18 -18.99 -15.73
N ASN A 31 -5.00 -18.26 -14.97
CA ASN A 31 -4.71 -16.87 -14.58
C ASN A 31 -5.02 -16.58 -13.11
N ILE A 32 -4.27 -15.62 -12.56
CA ILE A 32 -4.50 -15.01 -11.26
C ILE A 32 -4.82 -13.54 -11.49
N TYR A 33 -5.92 -13.08 -10.89
CA TYR A 33 -6.33 -11.68 -10.89
C TYR A 33 -6.31 -11.16 -9.47
N LEU A 34 -5.68 -10.00 -9.26
CA LEU A 34 -5.78 -9.27 -8.01
C LEU A 34 -6.65 -8.04 -8.24
N GLY A 35 -7.60 -7.81 -7.35
CA GLY A 35 -8.47 -6.64 -7.35
C GLY A 35 -8.41 -5.90 -6.02
N LYS A 36 -8.57 -4.59 -6.07
CA LYS A 36 -8.65 -3.72 -4.89
C LYS A 36 -9.65 -2.57 -5.08
N THR A 37 -10.26 -2.15 -3.98
CA THR A 37 -10.90 -0.83 -3.83
C THR A 37 -10.05 0.07 -2.94
N MET A 38 -9.96 1.35 -3.30
CA MET A 38 -9.32 2.40 -2.50
C MET A 38 -10.39 3.40 -2.08
N ASP A 39 -10.78 3.33 -0.82
CA ASP A 39 -11.81 4.19 -0.25
C ASP A 39 -11.13 5.33 0.49
N TYR A 40 -10.76 6.39 -0.24
CA TYR A 40 -9.98 7.52 0.30
C TYR A 40 -10.60 8.88 -0.06
N ASN A 41 -10.40 9.88 0.81
CA ASN A 41 -11.12 11.15 0.80
C ASN A 41 -10.83 12.05 -0.43
N THR A 42 -9.72 11.85 -1.13
CA THR A 42 -9.32 12.70 -2.27
C THR A 42 -10.07 12.36 -3.55
N GLY A 43 -10.55 11.12 -3.72
CA GLY A 43 -11.18 10.61 -4.94
C GLY A 43 -10.29 10.71 -6.19
N ARG A 44 -8.98 10.93 -6.03
CA ARG A 44 -8.01 11.16 -7.11
C ARG A 44 -6.73 10.40 -6.84
N GLY A 45 -6.09 9.94 -7.90
CA GLY A 45 -4.75 9.38 -7.85
C GLY A 45 -4.08 9.44 -9.23
N PHE A 46 -2.81 9.13 -9.24
CA PHE A 46 -1.94 9.16 -10.41
C PHE A 46 -1.44 7.76 -10.70
N VAL A 47 -1.28 7.44 -11.99
CA VAL A 47 -0.56 6.24 -12.42
C VAL A 47 0.84 6.65 -12.84
N PHE A 48 1.86 6.01 -12.28
CA PHE A 48 3.25 6.24 -12.64
C PHE A 48 3.87 4.99 -13.24
N VAL A 49 4.77 5.21 -14.20
CA VAL A 49 5.70 4.18 -14.68
C VAL A 49 7.07 4.49 -14.08
N ASN A 50 7.60 3.53 -13.32
CA ASN A 50 8.90 3.63 -12.67
C ASN A 50 9.90 2.74 -13.43
N GLN A 51 11.03 3.34 -13.79
CA GLN A 51 12.09 2.64 -14.52
C GLN A 51 12.96 1.83 -13.55
N ARG A 52 13.53 0.72 -14.05
CA ARG A 52 14.64 0.04 -13.39
C ARG A 52 15.91 0.88 -13.47
N HIS A 53 16.84 0.61 -12.55
CA HIS A 53 18.14 1.26 -12.41
C HIS A 53 18.07 2.74 -12.05
N ASP A 54 16.98 3.14 -11.41
CA ASP A 54 16.77 4.48 -10.89
C ASP A 54 17.21 4.54 -9.42
N SER A 55 17.91 5.61 -9.03
CA SER A 55 18.32 5.83 -7.65
C SER A 55 17.15 6.39 -6.84
N LYS A 56 16.85 5.76 -5.71
CA LYS A 56 15.74 6.12 -4.83
C LYS A 56 16.24 6.49 -3.45
N VAL A 57 15.54 7.42 -2.82
CA VAL A 57 15.74 7.85 -1.43
C VAL A 57 14.38 7.78 -0.74
N GLY A 58 14.28 6.98 0.32
CA GLY A 58 13.10 6.92 1.16
C GLY A 58 12.91 8.24 1.90
N PHE A 59 11.66 8.71 2.00
CA PHE A 59 11.36 9.91 2.78
C PHE A 59 11.66 9.65 4.27
N SER A 60 12.36 10.56 4.96
CA SER A 60 12.55 10.48 6.41
C SER A 60 12.56 11.88 7.02
N ILE A 61 12.26 11.95 8.33
CA ILE A 61 12.32 13.19 9.10
C ILE A 61 13.50 13.09 10.07
N PRO A 62 14.42 14.07 10.13
CA PRO A 62 15.51 14.06 11.11
C PRO A 62 14.99 13.88 12.55
N PRO A 63 15.68 13.09 13.39
CA PRO A 63 17.06 12.60 13.22
C PRO A 63 17.22 11.31 12.41
N GLU A 64 16.14 10.72 11.87
CA GLU A 64 16.22 9.47 11.12
C GLU A 64 16.94 9.63 9.78
N LYS A 65 17.76 8.63 9.44
CA LYS A 65 18.46 8.59 8.15
C LYS A 65 17.58 7.94 7.09
N PRO A 66 17.52 8.48 5.87
CA PRO A 66 16.70 7.89 4.83
C PRO A 66 17.37 6.66 4.21
N SER A 67 16.58 5.60 4.00
CA SER A 67 17.00 4.46 3.18
C SER A 67 17.31 4.87 1.74
N GLN A 68 18.29 4.24 1.12
CA GLN A 68 18.66 4.48 -0.28
C GLN A 68 18.81 3.16 -1.03
N TRP A 69 18.32 3.10 -2.26
CA TRP A 69 18.45 1.91 -3.11
C TRP A 69 18.51 2.28 -4.59
N VAL A 70 18.80 1.27 -5.42
CA VAL A 70 18.71 1.35 -6.87
C VAL A 70 17.71 0.31 -7.34
N SER A 71 16.71 0.71 -8.12
CA SER A 71 15.67 -0.20 -8.57
C SER A 71 16.23 -1.31 -9.48
N LYS A 72 15.82 -2.56 -9.24
CA LYS A 72 16.16 -3.71 -10.10
C LYS A 72 15.09 -3.96 -11.16
N TYR A 73 13.83 -3.74 -10.78
CA TYR A 73 12.66 -3.98 -11.61
C TYR A 73 11.94 -2.70 -11.96
N GLY A 74 11.39 -2.62 -13.17
CA GLY A 74 10.42 -1.60 -13.53
C GLY A 74 9.05 -1.90 -12.91
N SER A 75 8.27 -0.85 -12.59
CA SER A 75 6.93 -1.00 -12.00
C SER A 75 5.93 0.02 -12.51
N ILE A 76 4.64 -0.33 -12.42
CA ILE A 76 3.52 0.59 -12.58
C ILE A 76 2.85 0.73 -11.22
N THR A 77 2.64 1.97 -10.75
CA THR A 77 2.09 2.25 -9.43
C THR A 77 0.90 3.20 -9.48
N PHE A 78 0.02 3.08 -8.50
CA PHE A 78 -1.05 4.03 -8.23
C PHE A 78 -0.73 4.82 -6.96
N ASN A 79 -0.72 6.15 -7.08
CA ASN A 79 -0.22 7.05 -6.04
C ASN A 79 -1.22 8.17 -5.76
N VAL A 80 -1.55 8.40 -4.49
CA VAL A 80 -2.39 9.53 -4.07
C VAL A 80 -1.55 10.77 -3.76
N TYR A 81 -0.33 10.59 -3.25
CA TYR A 81 0.49 11.69 -2.71
C TYR A 81 1.54 12.25 -3.66
N GLY A 82 1.89 11.53 -4.72
CA GLY A 82 2.88 11.98 -5.70
C GLY A 82 3.79 10.86 -6.19
N LYS A 83 4.74 11.21 -7.06
CA LYS A 83 5.74 10.27 -7.59
C LYS A 83 6.55 9.64 -6.45
N ASP A 84 6.90 8.36 -6.59
CA ASP A 84 7.69 7.57 -5.62
C ASP A 84 7.03 7.36 -4.24
N LEU A 85 5.76 7.73 -4.08
CA LEU A 85 4.93 7.48 -2.90
C LEU A 85 3.69 6.63 -3.27
N PRO A 86 3.88 5.36 -3.68
CA PRO A 86 2.79 4.50 -4.14
C PRO A 86 1.93 3.99 -2.99
N ASN A 87 0.61 3.93 -3.22
CA ASN A 87 -0.30 3.18 -2.36
C ASN A 87 -0.45 1.73 -2.84
N SER A 88 -0.10 1.48 -4.10
CA SER A 88 -0.07 0.16 -4.70
C SER A 88 0.68 0.12 -6.02
N GLY A 89 0.96 -1.08 -6.51
CA GLY A 89 1.49 -1.28 -7.85
C GLY A 89 1.81 -2.72 -8.17
N MET A 90 2.31 -2.91 -9.39
CA MET A 90 2.80 -4.17 -9.90
C MET A 90 4.14 -3.96 -10.63
N ASN A 91 5.09 -4.85 -10.39
CA ASN A 91 6.36 -4.82 -11.11
C ASN A 91 6.37 -5.76 -12.33
N GLU A 92 7.42 -5.67 -13.15
CA GLU A 92 7.57 -6.47 -14.37
C GLU A 92 7.77 -7.98 -14.12
N LYS A 93 7.91 -8.41 -12.87
CA LYS A 93 7.94 -9.83 -12.48
C LYS A 93 6.56 -10.36 -12.06
N GLY A 94 5.54 -9.50 -12.05
CA GLY A 94 4.18 -9.85 -11.63
C GLY A 94 3.97 -9.81 -10.12
N LEU A 95 4.93 -9.28 -9.34
CA LEU A 95 4.71 -8.99 -7.93
C LEU A 95 3.77 -7.80 -7.81
N VAL A 96 2.67 -7.98 -7.08
CA VAL A 96 1.69 -6.93 -6.77
C VAL A 96 1.76 -6.63 -5.28
N VAL A 97 1.84 -5.35 -4.94
CA VAL A 97 1.82 -4.87 -3.55
C VAL A 97 0.66 -3.90 -3.38
N GLU A 98 -0.20 -4.17 -2.40
CA GLU A 98 -1.40 -3.40 -2.12
C GLU A 98 -1.45 -2.95 -0.66
N SER A 99 -1.42 -1.64 -0.43
CA SER A 99 -1.69 -1.10 0.91
C SER A 99 -3.19 -1.00 1.17
N LEU A 100 -3.63 -1.58 2.28
CA LEU A 100 -4.95 -1.36 2.86
C LEU A 100 -4.77 -0.56 4.16
N TRP A 101 -5.62 0.44 4.36
CA TRP A 101 -5.53 1.32 5.51
C TRP A 101 -5.93 0.58 6.80
N LEU A 102 -5.15 0.76 7.87
CA LEU A 102 -5.42 0.24 9.21
C LEU A 102 -4.97 1.28 10.25
N ASP A 103 -5.94 1.93 10.91
CA ASP A 103 -5.66 3.03 11.84
C ASP A 103 -4.92 2.56 13.11
N GLU A 104 -5.10 1.30 13.48
CA GLU A 104 -4.53 0.71 14.69
C GLU A 104 -3.07 0.28 14.52
N THR A 105 -2.46 0.45 13.34
CA THR A 105 -1.06 0.08 13.10
C THR A 105 -0.11 0.93 13.93
N LEU A 106 0.75 0.26 14.70
CA LEU A 106 1.88 0.86 15.39
C LEU A 106 3.18 0.42 14.71
N TYR A 107 3.98 1.38 14.27
CA TYR A 107 5.33 1.14 13.77
C TYR A 107 6.32 1.04 14.94
N PRO A 108 7.44 0.32 14.77
CA PRO A 108 8.49 0.29 15.79
C PRO A 108 9.05 1.69 16.04
N GLU A 109 9.53 1.92 17.27
CA GLU A 109 10.31 3.11 17.58
C GLU A 109 11.59 3.15 16.73
N PRO A 110 12.08 4.34 16.35
CA PRO A 110 13.33 4.47 15.60
C PRO A 110 14.50 3.78 16.30
N ASP A 111 15.30 3.04 15.52
CA ASP A 111 16.50 2.35 15.99
C ASP A 111 17.73 2.73 15.14
N SER A 112 18.78 1.90 15.12
CA SER A 112 20.00 2.20 14.36
C SER A 112 19.88 2.00 12.85
N ARG A 113 18.76 1.46 12.35
CA ARG A 113 18.51 1.25 10.92
C ARG A 113 18.12 2.56 10.24
N ASP A 114 18.34 2.61 8.92
CA ASP A 114 17.81 3.69 8.10
C ASP A 114 16.28 3.56 8.02
N ALA A 115 15.58 4.69 8.10
CA ALA A 115 14.13 4.75 8.03
C ALA A 115 13.62 4.42 6.63
N LEU A 116 12.54 3.66 6.60
CA LEU A 116 11.80 3.30 5.40
C LEU A 116 10.30 3.44 5.69
N PRO A 117 9.68 4.60 5.40
CA PRO A 117 8.25 4.80 5.65
C PRO A 117 7.40 3.91 4.74
N GLU A 118 6.13 3.73 5.09
CA GLU A 118 5.28 2.70 4.50
C GLU A 118 5.12 2.79 2.99
N LEU A 119 5.02 4.01 2.43
CA LEU A 119 4.91 4.19 0.98
C LEU A 119 6.23 3.91 0.25
N ALA A 120 7.36 4.26 0.87
CA ALA A 120 8.68 3.93 0.34
C ALA A 120 8.96 2.43 0.46
N TRP A 121 8.44 1.75 1.49
CA TRP A 121 8.50 0.30 1.62
C TRP A 121 7.80 -0.39 0.45
N ILE A 122 6.62 0.07 0.04
CA ILE A 122 5.90 -0.47 -1.13
C ILE A 122 6.77 -0.32 -2.39
N GLN A 123 7.34 0.86 -2.61
CA GLN A 123 8.20 1.09 -3.77
C GLN A 123 9.47 0.22 -3.71
N TYR A 124 10.10 0.10 -2.54
CA TYR A 124 11.28 -0.73 -2.34
C TYR A 124 11.01 -2.20 -2.66
N MET A 125 9.87 -2.74 -2.21
CA MET A 125 9.48 -4.12 -2.49
C MET A 125 9.24 -4.35 -3.99
N LEU A 126 8.51 -3.45 -4.64
CA LEU A 126 8.27 -3.52 -6.08
C LEU A 126 9.57 -3.39 -6.89
N ASP A 127 10.50 -2.57 -6.43
CA ASP A 127 11.77 -2.30 -7.10
C ASP A 127 12.78 -3.44 -6.95
N ASN A 128 12.73 -4.21 -5.85
CA ASN A 128 13.82 -5.13 -5.47
C ASN A 128 13.42 -6.61 -5.39
N CYS A 129 12.13 -6.94 -5.34
CA CYS A 129 11.65 -8.31 -5.15
C CYS A 129 10.86 -8.80 -6.37
N ALA A 130 11.07 -10.04 -6.78
CA ALA A 130 10.33 -10.73 -7.83
C ALA A 130 9.26 -11.68 -7.27
N THR A 131 9.43 -12.16 -6.05
CA THR A 131 8.58 -13.18 -5.42
C THR A 131 8.17 -12.76 -4.01
N ILE A 132 7.15 -13.44 -3.47
CA ILE A 132 6.72 -13.24 -2.07
C ILE A 132 7.82 -13.66 -1.09
N ASP A 133 8.58 -14.71 -1.38
CA ASP A 133 9.68 -15.15 -0.53
C ASP A 133 10.77 -14.08 -0.42
N GLU A 134 11.10 -13.42 -1.54
CA GLU A 134 12.04 -12.29 -1.55
C GLU A 134 11.51 -11.10 -0.74
N VAL A 135 10.20 -10.82 -0.80
CA VAL A 135 9.56 -9.78 0.04
C VAL A 135 9.69 -10.10 1.52
N ILE A 136 9.44 -11.36 1.91
CA ILE A 136 9.56 -11.80 3.31
C ILE A 136 11.01 -11.67 3.78
N GLU A 137 11.98 -12.12 2.96
CA GLU A 137 13.40 -11.99 3.29
C GLU A 137 13.81 -10.51 3.43
N ALA A 138 13.39 -9.66 2.50
CA ALA A 138 13.71 -8.24 2.49
C ALA A 138 13.11 -7.48 3.70
N ASN A 139 11.89 -7.84 4.11
CA ASN A 139 11.21 -7.22 5.26
C ASN A 139 11.81 -7.60 6.62
N ASN A 140 12.51 -8.73 6.69
CA ASN A 140 13.13 -9.22 7.93
C ASN A 140 14.55 -8.66 8.17
N ARG A 141 15.03 -7.77 7.30
CA ARG A 141 16.33 -7.09 7.43
C ARG A 141 16.21 -5.85 8.32
#